data_AF-A0A970UKG8-F1
#
_entry.id   AF-A0A970UKG8-F1
#
_cell.length_a   1.000
_cell.length_b   1.000
_cell.length_c   1.000
_cell.angle_alpha   90.00
_cell.angle_beta   90.00
_cell.angle_gamma   90.00
#
_symmetry.space_group_name_H-M   'P 1'
#
loop_
_entity.id
_entity.type
_entity.pdbx_description
1 polymer ?
#
loop_
_entity_poly.entity_id
_entity_poly.type
_entity_poly.pdbx_seq_one_letter_code
_entity_poly.pdbx_strand_id
1 'polypeptide(L)'
;MNKKANTAIFILVATIFNIIIMLLLFTLFLYLLARFVDPESELMFMWIGLLFIVSIGGSFFIYTMMVKLIMKKFDLEKHLDPIFSKKKKGTRDRLD
;
A
#
# COMPACT_ATOMS: atom_id res chain seq x y z
N MET A 1 24.23 -9.69 -8.39
CA MET A 1 23.85 -9.72 -6.97
C MET A 1 22.71 -10.71 -6.78
N ASN A 2 22.74 -11.51 -5.71
CA ASN A 2 21.84 -12.64 -5.50
C ASN A 2 20.38 -12.16 -5.55
N LYS A 3 19.52 -12.75 -6.39
CA LYS A 3 18.15 -12.26 -6.65
C LYS A 3 17.32 -12.02 -5.38
N LYS A 4 17.63 -12.79 -4.32
CA LYS A 4 17.07 -12.66 -2.97
C LYS A 4 17.32 -11.28 -2.32
N ALA A 5 18.48 -10.68 -2.55
CA ALA A 5 18.84 -9.38 -1.97
C ALA A 5 18.02 -8.24 -2.58
N ASN A 6 17.79 -8.27 -3.90
CA ASN A 6 16.97 -7.26 -4.57
C ASN A 6 15.51 -7.29 -4.09
N THR A 7 14.96 -8.49 -3.89
CA THR A 7 13.62 -8.67 -3.31
C THR A 7 13.55 -8.11 -1.88
N ALA A 8 14.56 -8.39 -1.04
CA ALA A 8 14.58 -7.87 0.33
C ALA A 8 14.61 -6.34 0.36
N ILE A 9 15.41 -5.70 -0.50
CA ILE A 9 15.46 -4.23 -0.62
C ILE A 9 14.12 -3.69 -1.11
N PHE A 10 13.46 -4.35 -2.07
CA PHE A 10 12.14 -3.93 -2.54
C PHE A 10 11.11 -3.95 -1.42
N ILE A 11 11.06 -5.02 -0.62
CA ILE A 11 10.14 -5.14 0.52
C ILE A 11 10.44 -4.06 1.56
N LEU A 12 11.72 -3.79 1.85
CA LEU A 12 12.11 -2.74 2.80
C LEU A 12 11.69 -1.34 2.33
N VAL A 13 11.99 -1.00 1.08
CA VAL A 13 11.59 0.29 0.48
C VAL A 13 10.06 0.41 0.45
N ALA A 14 9.37 -0.66 0.06
CA ALA A 14 7.91 -0.72 0.06
C ALA A 14 7.31 -0.51 1.46
N THR A 15 7.93 -1.10 2.48
CA THR A 15 7.50 -0.94 3.88
C THR A 15 7.69 0.49 4.36
N ILE A 16 8.85 1.09 4.07
CA ILE A 16 9.13 2.50 4.39
C ILE A 16 8.10 3.40 3.70
N PHE A 17 7.83 3.17 2.42
CA PHE A 17 6.86 3.93 1.66
C PHE A 17 5.43 3.79 2.23
N ASN A 18 5.03 2.58 2.64
CA ASN A 18 3.75 2.37 3.31
C ASN A 18 3.64 3.14 4.64
N ILE A 19 4.70 3.16 5.45
CA ILE A 19 4.74 3.94 6.70
C ILE A 19 4.57 5.43 6.42
N ILE A 20 5.24 5.96 5.39
CA ILE A 20 5.11 7.37 4.99
C ILE A 20 3.66 7.69 4.59
N ILE A 21 3.04 6.86 3.75
CA ILE A 21 1.63 7.03 3.34
C ILE A 21 0.70 7.00 4.57
N MET A 22 0.92 6.05 5.47
CA MET A 22 0.15 5.91 6.70
C MET A 22 0.25 7.18 7.56
N LEU A 23 1.45 7.73 7.75
CA LEU A 23 1.65 8.97 8.50
C LEU A 23 0.92 10.15 7.84
N LEU A 24 1.04 10.29 6.51
CA LEU A 24 0.36 11.35 5.77
C LEU A 24 -1.17 11.26 5.88
N LEU A 25 -1.73 10.05 5.73
CA LEU A 25 -3.16 9.81 5.90
C LEU A 25 -3.63 10.09 7.32
N PHE A 26 -2.85 9.63 8.31
CA PHE A 26 -3.17 9.83 9.71
C PHE A 26 -3.21 11.32 10.07
N THR A 27 -2.19 12.09 9.65
CA THR A 27 -2.18 13.55 9.83
C THR A 27 -3.33 14.23 9.10
N LEU A 28 -3.63 13.82 7.86
CA LEU A 28 -4.75 14.35 7.09
C LEU A 28 -6.09 14.11 7.80
N PHE A 29 -6.33 12.89 8.28
CA PHE A 29 -7.58 12.58 8.99
C PHE A 29 -7.66 13.25 10.35
N LEU A 30 -6.55 13.43 11.07
CA LEU A 30 -6.54 14.22 12.30
C LEU A 30 -6.94 15.67 12.03
N TYR A 31 -6.41 16.26 10.95
CA TYR A 31 -6.79 17.60 10.53
C TYR A 31 -8.29 17.68 10.18
N LEU A 32 -8.83 16.69 9.46
CA LEU A 32 -10.27 16.63 9.17
C LEU A 32 -11.09 16.47 10.45
N LEU A 33 -10.70 15.59 11.36
CA LEU A 33 -11.40 15.37 12.62
C LEU A 33 -11.44 16.66 13.45
N ALA A 34 -10.30 17.33 13.61
CA ALA A 34 -10.22 18.60 14.33
C ALA A 34 -11.05 19.73 13.69
N ARG A 35 -11.32 19.66 12.38
CA ARG A 35 -12.11 20.68 11.68
C ARG A 35 -13.61 20.40 11.66
N PHE A 36 -14.00 19.13 11.60
CA PHE A 36 -15.38 18.70 11.34
C PHE A 36 -16.08 18.07 12.55
N VAL A 37 -15.35 17.65 13.59
CA VAL A 37 -15.90 16.98 14.77
C VAL A 37 -15.71 17.86 15.99
N ASP A 38 -16.77 18.04 16.78
CA ASP A 38 -16.70 18.77 18.04
C ASP A 38 -15.87 17.98 19.07
N PRO A 39 -14.85 18.61 19.69
CA PRO A 39 -13.93 17.91 20.58
C PRO A 39 -14.57 17.46 21.90
N GLU A 40 -15.70 18.06 22.30
CA GLU A 40 -16.45 17.71 23.51
C GLU A 40 -17.51 16.63 23.26
N SER A 41 -17.59 16.09 22.04
CA SER A 41 -18.53 15.01 21.73
C SER A 41 -18.19 13.74 22.50
N GLU A 42 -19.18 13.12 23.13
CA GLU A 42 -19.05 11.80 23.77
C GLU A 42 -18.57 10.71 22.78
N LEU A 43 -18.75 10.93 21.48
CA LEU A 43 -18.34 10.03 20.40
C LEU A 43 -16.87 10.18 19.98
N MET A 44 -16.11 11.10 20.59
CA MET A 44 -14.71 11.38 20.21
C MET A 44 -13.84 10.11 20.18
N PHE A 45 -13.99 9.23 21.17
CA PHE A 45 -13.27 7.95 21.21
C PHE A 45 -13.62 7.03 20.03
N MET A 46 -14.88 7.01 19.59
CA MET A 46 -15.32 6.26 18.42
C MET A 46 -14.71 6.82 17.14
N TRP A 47 -14.69 8.15 16.99
CA TRP A 47 -14.07 8.83 15.83
C TRP A 47 -12.58 8.56 15.73
N ILE A 48 -11.86 8.62 16.86
CA ILE A 48 -10.43 8.28 16.92
C ILE A 48 -10.21 6.81 16.52
N GLY A 49 -11.04 5.89 17.03
CA GLY A 49 -10.98 4.47 16.66
C GLY A 49 -11.24 4.24 15.16
N LEU A 50 -12.26 4.89 14.60
CA LEU A 50 -12.58 4.83 13.18
C LEU A 50 -11.44 5.39 12.33
N LEU A 51 -10.88 6.54 12.72
CA LEU A 51 -9.74 7.16 12.07
C LEU A 51 -8.55 6.21 12.00
N PHE A 52 -8.29 5.43 13.05
CA PHE A 52 -7.21 4.45 13.06
C PHE A 52 -7.45 3.33 12.04
N ILE A 53 -8.66 2.77 12.00
CA ILE A 53 -9.03 1.72 11.04
C ILE A 53 -8.96 2.24 9.60
N VAL A 54 -9.50 3.43 9.35
CA VAL A 54 -9.50 4.05 8.02
C VAL A 54 -8.09 4.46 7.60
N SER A 55 -7.22 4.88 8.52
CA SER A 55 -5.81 5.18 8.22
C SER A 55 -5.06 3.94 7.77
N ILE A 56 -5.21 2.82 8.50
CA ILE A 56 -4.58 1.54 8.14
C ILE A 56 -5.13 1.04 6.80
N GLY A 57 -6.46 0.94 6.68
CA GLY A 57 -7.10 0.47 5.45
C GLY A 57 -6.78 1.35 4.25
N GLY A 58 -6.84 2.68 4.45
CA GLY A 58 -6.52 3.68 3.44
C GLY A 58 -5.06 3.62 3.01
N SER A 59 -4.11 3.44 3.95
CA SER A 59 -2.69 3.38 3.60
C SER A 59 -2.39 2.15 2.77
N PHE A 60 -2.94 0.99 3.15
CA PHE A 60 -2.82 -0.24 2.38
C PHE A 60 -3.42 -0.11 0.97
N PHE A 61 -4.57 0.54 0.84
CA PHE A 61 -5.22 0.76 -0.45
C PHE A 61 -4.38 1.67 -1.36
N ILE A 62 -3.95 2.84 -0.85
CA ILE A 62 -3.12 3.80 -1.60
C ILE A 62 -1.77 3.18 -1.95
N TYR A 63 -1.12 2.47 -1.02
CA TYR A 63 0.12 1.74 -1.25
C TYR A 63 -0.06 0.72 -2.40
N THR A 64 -1.10 -0.11 -2.34
CA THR A 64 -1.37 -1.13 -3.36
C THR A 64 -1.61 -0.51 -4.73
N MET A 65 -2.32 0.62 -4.78
CA MET A 65 -2.54 1.37 -6.01
C MET A 65 -1.24 1.95 -6.56
N MET A 66 -0.43 2.61 -5.73
CA MET A 66 0.84 3.21 -6.14
C MET A 66 1.84 2.15 -6.62
N VAL A 67 1.95 1.02 -5.94
CA VAL A 67 2.81 -0.09 -6.38
C VAL A 67 2.37 -0.62 -7.74
N LYS A 68 1.06 -0.80 -7.98
CA LYS A 68 0.54 -1.19 -9.31
C LYS A 68 0.89 -0.17 -10.38
N LEU A 69 0.79 1.12 -10.08
CA LEU A 69 1.13 2.20 -11.01
C LEU A 69 2.63 2.22 -11.33
N ILE A 70 3.48 2.08 -10.32
CA ILE A 70 4.94 2.03 -10.49
C ILE A 70 5.35 0.80 -11.30
N MET A 71 4.80 -0.38 -10.98
CA MET A 71 5.06 -1.61 -11.75
C MET A 71 4.67 -1.45 -13.22
N LYS A 72 3.53 -0.82 -13.52
CA LYS A 72 3.08 -0.56 -14.90
C LYS A 72 3.95 0.48 -15.63
N LYS A 73 4.46 1.49 -14.93
CA LYS A 73 5.15 2.64 -15.53
C LYS A 73 6.66 2.41 -15.72
N PHE A 74 7.30 1.66 -14.84
CA PHE A 74 8.76 1.48 -14.82
C PHE A 74 9.22 0.07 -15.24
N ASP A 75 8.32 -0.82 -15.66
CA ASP A 75 8.65 -2.18 -16.12
C ASP A 75 9.56 -2.94 -15.12
N LEU A 76 9.29 -2.75 -13.82
CA LEU A 76 10.06 -3.40 -12.73
C LEU A 76 9.95 -4.93 -12.79
N GLU A 77 9.03 -5.48 -13.59
CA GLU A 77 8.95 -6.91 -13.91
C GLU A 77 10.27 -7.47 -14.46
N LYS A 78 11.10 -6.64 -15.11
CA LYS A 78 12.37 -7.08 -15.68
C LYS A 78 13.51 -7.19 -14.66
N HIS A 79 13.38 -6.53 -13.50
CA HIS A 79 14.44 -6.42 -12.49
C HIS A 79 14.10 -7.03 -11.12
N LEU A 80 12.83 -7.37 -10.88
CA LEU A 80 12.37 -8.04 -9.66
C LEU A 80 12.01 -9.48 -9.96
N ASP A 81 12.50 -10.43 -9.14
CA ASP A 81 12.05 -11.83 -9.22
C ASP A 81 10.53 -11.88 -9.01
N PRO A 82 9.79 -12.68 -9.80
CA PRO A 82 8.33 -12.62 -9.89
C PRO A 82 7.67 -13.20 -8.63
N ILE A 83 7.60 -12.41 -7.55
CA ILE A 83 6.72 -12.68 -6.41
C ILE A 83 5.30 -12.15 -6.70
N PHE A 84 5.19 -11.10 -7.52
CA PHE A 84 3.90 -10.46 -7.87
C PHE A 84 3.41 -10.75 -9.29
N SER A 85 4.25 -11.30 -10.17
CA SER A 85 3.79 -11.76 -11.49
C SER A 85 3.05 -13.09 -11.31
N LYS A 86 1.71 -13.02 -11.28
CA LYS A 86 0.90 -14.19 -11.62
C LYS A 86 1.31 -14.57 -13.04
N LYS A 87 2.19 -15.56 -13.15
CA LYS A 87 2.51 -16.26 -14.38
C LYS A 87 1.17 -16.76 -14.92
N LYS A 88 0.56 -15.99 -15.83
CA LYS A 88 -0.61 -16.44 -16.59
C LYS A 88 -0.06 -17.56 -17.45
N LYS A 89 -0.12 -18.77 -16.91
CA LYS A 89 0.32 -20.00 -17.55
C LYS A 89 -0.57 -20.13 -18.78
N GLY A 90 -0.05 -19.67 -19.91
CA GLY A 90 -0.67 -19.92 -21.20
C GLY A 90 -0.63 -21.41 -21.43
N THR A 91 -1.69 -22.10 -21.03
CA THR A 91 -2.01 -23.43 -21.53
C THR A 91 -2.46 -23.26 -22.97
N ARG A 92 -1.49 -23.01 -23.85
CA ARG A 92 -1.58 -23.16 -25.30
C ARG A 92 -0.42 -24.06 -25.66
N ASP A 93 -0.65 -25.35 -25.47
CA ASP A 93 0.09 -26.45 -26.08
C ASP A 93 -0.66 -27.70 -25.68
N ARG A 94 -1.66 -28.09 -26.50
CA ARG A 94 -2.14 -29.45 -26.80
C ARG A 94 -3.26 -29.36 -27.83
N LEU A 95 -2.93 -28.90 -29.02
CA LEU A 95 -3.53 -29.43 -30.24
C LEU A 95 -2.35 -29.72 -31.16
N ASP A 96 -2.38 -30.93 -31.73
CA ASP A 96 -1.46 -31.55 -32.70
C ASP A 96 -0.45 -32.52 -32.07
#